data_AF-A0A346PP57-F1
#
_entry.id   AF-A0A346PP57-F1
#
_cell.length_a   1.000
_cell.length_b   1.000
_cell.length_c   1.000
_cell.angle_alpha   90.00
_cell.angle_beta   90.00
_cell.angle_gamma   90.00
#
_symmetry.space_group_name_H-M   'P 1'
#
loop_
_entity.id
_entity.type
_entity.pdbx_description
1 polymer ?
#
loop_
_entity_poly.entity_id
_entity_poly.type
_entity_poly.pdbx_seq_one_letter_code
_entity_poly.pdbx_strand_id
1 'polypeptide(L)' 'MKVIFKPGNAYEEIDCFDFREYDHGIVLHDEQGDNIGYVPFEILSHIEPHEGEQVPFEGGQPPEPAYDDE' A
#
# COMPACT_ATOMS: atom_id res chain seq x y z
N MET A 1 6.28 -5.51 4.71
CA MET A 1 5.70 -4.46 3.88
C MET A 1 5.27 -3.38 4.84
N LYS A 2 5.21 -2.14 4.40
CA LYS A 2 4.81 -1.01 5.22
C LYS A 2 3.67 -0.29 4.54
N VAL A 3 2.59 -0.04 5.27
CA VAL A 3 1.43 0.69 4.77
C VAL A 3 1.44 2.09 5.34
N ILE A 4 1.42 3.09 4.46
CA ILE A 4 1.41 4.50 4.81
C ILE A 4 0.01 5.04 4.57
N PHE A 5 -0.57 5.67 5.59
CA PHE A 5 -1.91 6.23 5.55
C PHE A 5 -1.95 7.57 6.30
N LYS A 6 -3.02 8.34 6.08
CA LYS A 6 -3.15 9.70 6.60
C LYS A 6 -4.48 9.90 7.33
N PRO A 7 -4.58 9.50 8.60
CA PRO A 7 -5.76 9.78 9.41
C PRO A 7 -5.79 11.28 9.75
N GLY A 8 -6.42 12.08 8.90
CA GLY A 8 -6.52 13.53 9.07
C GLY A 8 -5.28 14.28 8.59
N ASN A 9 -4.49 14.84 9.52
CA ASN A 9 -3.43 15.81 9.18
C ASN A 9 -1.99 15.26 9.26
N ALA A 10 -1.78 14.07 9.82
CA ALA A 10 -0.47 13.45 9.95
C ALA A 10 -0.43 12.13 9.16
N TYR A 11 0.76 11.76 8.68
CA TYR A 11 1.00 10.44 8.12
C TYR A 11 1.33 9.46 9.24
N GLU A 12 0.77 8.27 9.15
CA GLU A 12 1.08 7.12 9.99
C GLU A 12 1.53 5.94 9.13
N GLU A 13 2.30 5.04 9.73
CA GLU A 13 2.85 3.85 9.09
C GLU A 13 2.56 2.61 9.95
N ILE A 14 2.16 1.52 9.30
CA ILE A 14 2.00 0.21 9.93
C ILE A 14 2.81 -0.81 9.14
N ASP A 15 3.71 -1.50 9.83
CA ASP A 15 4.40 -2.68 9.30
C ASP A 15 3.45 -3.88 9.29
N CYS A 16 3.35 -4.55 8.14
CA CYS A 16 2.56 -5.76 7.95
C CYS A 16 3.30 -6.78 7.08
N PHE A 17 2.92 -8.06 7.21
CA PHE A 17 3.47 -9.11 6.36
C PHE A 17 2.71 -9.21 5.03
N ASP A 18 1.38 -9.16 5.10
CA ASP A 18 0.47 -9.24 3.96
C ASP A 18 -0.74 -8.32 4.14
N PHE A 19 -1.47 -8.02 3.06
CA PHE A 19 -2.74 -7.30 3.13
C PHE A 19 -3.79 -7.94 2.22
N ARG A 20 -5.06 -7.83 2.63
CA ARG A 20 -6.20 -8.21 1.79
C ARG A 20 -7.08 -7.00 1.50
N GLU A 21 -7.35 -6.80 0.22
CA GLU A 21 -8.26 -5.77 -0.26
C GLU A 21 -9.72 -6.19 -0.07
N TYR A 22 -10.53 -5.23 0.35
CA TYR A 22 -11.97 -5.30 0.47
C TYR A 22 -12.58 -4.08 -0.23
N ASP A 23 -13.92 -4.02 -0.25
CA ASP A 23 -14.66 -2.98 -0.99
C ASP A 23 -14.29 -1.53 -0.59
N HIS A 24 -13.90 -1.32 0.67
CA HIS A 24 -13.69 0.03 1.24
C HIS A 24 -12.30 0.26 1.83
N GLY A 25 -11.39 -0.71 1.72
CA GLY A 25 -10.06 -0.60 2.28
C GLY A 25 -9.32 -1.92 2.32
N ILE A 26 -8.20 -1.94 3.04
CA ILE A 26 -7.34 -3.10 3.18
C ILE A 26 -7.28 -3.55 4.64
N VAL A 27 -7.27 -4.85 4.87
CA VAL A 27 -6.95 -5.45 6.17
C VAL A 27 -5.50 -5.92 6.12
N LEU A 28 -4.75 -5.55 7.16
CA LEU A 28 -3.34 -5.90 7.31
C LEU A 28 -3.22 -7.15 8.17
N HIS A 29 -2.34 -8.07 7.77
CA HIS A 29 -2.05 -9.30 8.48
C HIS A 29 -0.57 -9.37 8.89
N ASP A 30 -0.30 -10.03 10.02
CA ASP A 30 1.06 -10.38 10.45
C ASP A 30 1.56 -11.69 9.79
N GLU A 31 2.76 -12.14 10.17
CA GLU A 31 3.37 -13.39 9.69
C GLU A 31 2.56 -14.65 10.02
N GLN A 32 1.68 -14.58 11.03
CA GLN A 32 0.81 -15.68 11.46
C GLN A 32 -0.54 -15.65 10.74
N GLY A 33 -0.81 -14.59 9.97
CA GLY A 33 -2.09 -14.35 9.30
C GLY A 33 -3.14 -13.69 10.20
N ASP A 34 -2.73 -13.18 11.36
CA ASP A 34 -3.62 -12.49 12.28
C ASP A 34 -3.88 -11.05 11.82
N ASN A 35 -5.12 -10.58 11.95
CA ASN A 35 -5.50 -9.21 11.60
C ASN A 35 -4.86 -8.23 12.58
N ILE A 36 -3.96 -7.39 12.07
CA ILE A 36 -3.25 -6.38 12.88
C ILE A 36 -3.72 -4.94 12.60
N GLY A 37 -4.47 -4.72 11.51
CA GLY A 37 -4.94 -3.38 11.17
C GLY A 37 -5.97 -3.37 10.04
N TYR A 38 -6.66 -2.24 9.92
CA TYR A 38 -7.53 -1.93 8.79
C TYR A 38 -7.27 -0.49 8.34
N VAL A 39 -7.08 -0.30 7.04
CA VAL A 39 -6.82 1.00 6.44
C VAL A 39 -7.87 1.26 5.35
N PRO A 40 -8.79 2.22 5.56
CA PRO A 40 -9.73 2.66 4.53
C PRO A 40 -9.01 3.25 3.31
N PHE A 41 -9.55 3.02 2.10
CA PHE A 41 -8.97 3.61 0.88
C PHE A 41 -8.97 5.14 0.88
N GLU A 42 -9.92 5.76 1.57
CA GLU A 42 -10.02 7.22 1.74
C GLU A 42 -8.80 7.85 2.42
N ILE A 43 -8.08 7.11 3.27
CA ILE A 43 -6.89 7.58 3.97
C ILE A 43 -5.61 6.83 3.56
N LEU A 44 -5.73 5.80 2.72
CA LEU A 44 -4.58 5.04 2.22
C LEU A 44 -3.74 5.93 1.29
N SER A 45 -2.46 6.09 1.60
CA SER A 45 -1.54 6.90 0.79
C SER A 45 -0.81 6.02 -0.22
N HIS A 46 -0.01 5.06 0.27
CA HIS A 46 0.70 4.08 -0.55
C HIS A 46 1.23 2.94 0.34
N ILE A 47 1.71 1.88 -0.31
CA ILE A 47 2.27 0.70 0.34
C ILE A 47 3.71 0.54 -0.14
N GLU A 48 4.65 0.49 0.80
CA GLU A 48 6.06 0.24 0.53
C GLU A 48 6.39 -1.25 0.75
N PRO A 49 6.96 -1.95 -0.26
CA PRO A 49 7.43 -3.32 -0.07
C PRO A 49 8.60 -3.36 0.94
N HIS A 50 8.89 -4.54 1.50
CA HIS A 50 10.06 -4.70 2.38
C HIS A 50 11.35 -4.29 1.67
N GLU A 51 12.34 -3.76 2.40
CA GLU A 51 13.67 -3.49 1.86
C GLU A 51 14.28 -4.79 1.31
N GLY A 52 14.34 -4.91 -0.02
CA GLY A 52 14.82 -6.10 -0.73
C GLY A 52 13.77 -6.83 -1.57
N GLU A 53 12.49 -6.56 -1.33
CA GLU A 53 11.38 -7.07 -2.14
C GLU A 53 11.14 -6.10 -3.30
N GLN A 54 11.94 -6.24 -4.37
CA GLN A 54 11.66 -5.52 -5.61
C GLN A 54 10.38 -6.11 -6.20
N VAL A 55 9.25 -5.39 -6.14
CA VAL A 55 8.10 -5.71 -6.98
C VAL A 55 8.54 -5.62 -8.44
N PRO A 56 8.65 -6.73 -9.18
CA PRO A 56 8.93 -6.65 -10.59
C PRO A 56 7.73 -5.96 -11.22
N PHE A 57 7.93 -4.79 -11.84
CA PHE A 57 6.90 -4.20 -12.70
C PHE A 57 6.51 -5.27 -13.73
N GLU A 58 5.23 -5.68 -13.77
CA GLU A 58 4.69 -6.53 -14.86
C GLU A 58 4.82 -5.75 -16.18
N GLY A 59 5.98 -5.86 -16.82
CA GLY A 59 6.31 -5.15 -18.07
C GLY A 59 7.63 -4.38 -18.08
N GLY A 60 8.34 -4.25 -16.94
CA GLY A 60 9.69 -3.66 -16.90
C GLY A 60 9.81 -2.19 -17.31
N GLN A 61 8.70 -1.45 -17.39
CA GLN A 61 8.70 -0.03 -17.76
C GLN A 61 7.87 0.76 -16.75
N PRO A 62 8.41 1.84 -16.13
CA PRO A 62 7.60 2.75 -15.33
C PRO A 62 6.50 3.35 -16.21
N PRO A 63 5.32 3.69 -15.66
CA PRO A 63 4.28 4.36 -16.44
C PRO A 63 4.88 5.63 -17.03
N GLU A 64 4.78 5.77 -18.35
CA GLU A 64 5.18 7.02 -19.02
C GLU A 64 4.35 8.15 -18.40
N PRO A 65 4.97 9.30 -18.06
CA PRO A 65 4.21 10.44 -17.58
C PRO A 65 3.16 10.76 -18.64
N ALA A 66 1.89 10.79 -18.24
CA ALA A 66 0.81 11.23 -19.11
C ALA A 66 1.09 12.68 -19.52
N TYR A 67 1.74 12.85 -20.67
CA TYR A 67 1.69 14.10 -21.41
C TYR A 67 0.27 14.21 -21.94
N ASP A 68 -0.51 15.05 -21.27
CA ASP A 68 -1.77 15.59 -21.77
C ASP A 68 -1.45 16.38 -23.04
N ASP A 69 -1.68 15.78 -24.21
CA ASP A 69 -1.64 16.48 -25.49
C ASP A 69 -3.07 16.96 -25.78
N GLU A 70 -3.36 18.21 -25.42
CA GLU A 70 -4.20 19.18 -26.19
C GLU A 70 -4.17 20.59 -25.59
#